data_AF-A0A974TGH6-F1
#
_entry.id   AF-A0A974TGH6-F1
#
_cell.length_a   1.000
_cell.length_b   1.000
_cell.length_c   1.000
_cell.angle_alpha   90.00
_cell.angle_beta   90.00
_cell.angle_gamma   90.00
#
_symmetry.space_group_name_H-M   'P 1'
#
loop_
_entity.id
_entity.type
_entity.pdbx_description
1 polymer ?
#
loop_
_entity_poly.entity_id
_entity_poly.type
_entity_poly.pdbx_seq_one_letter_code
_entity_poly.pdbx_strand_id
1 'polypeptide(L)'
;MPAHPLGLDEAEAQRRLARHGPNAIAAKHSRGLIDIVRGILREPMFLLLLAAAGLYLVLGDIGEGLFMTAGAVVTIGLVVLQEVRSERALAALRELAERGCHGNFWAVACGLSARA
;
A
#
# COMPACT_ATOMS: atom_id res chain seq x y z
N MET A 1 -18.15 -7.99 36.10
CA MET A 1 -17.19 -7.30 35.21
C MET A 1 -15.82 -7.91 35.48
N PRO A 2 -15.21 -8.67 34.55
CA PRO A 2 -13.92 -9.29 34.83
C PRO A 2 -12.81 -8.24 34.96
N ALA A 3 -11.92 -8.51 35.91
CA ALA A 3 -10.79 -7.68 36.31
C ALA A 3 -9.80 -7.44 35.16
N HIS A 4 -9.23 -6.23 35.09
CA HIS A 4 -8.09 -5.92 34.24
C HIS A 4 -6.94 -6.90 34.53
N PRO A 5 -6.52 -7.74 33.59
CA PRO A 5 -5.35 -8.57 33.80
C PRO A 5 -4.12 -7.65 33.88
N LEU A 6 -3.36 -7.76 34.97
CA LEU A 6 -1.99 -7.26 35.06
C LEU A 6 -1.23 -7.76 33.82
N GLY A 7 -0.52 -6.87 33.14
CA GLY A 7 0.11 -7.13 31.84
C GLY A 7 1.03 -8.36 31.81
N LEU A 8 1.49 -8.75 30.62
CA LEU A 8 2.37 -9.93 30.46
C LEU A 8 3.68 -9.78 31.24
N ASP A 9 4.17 -10.91 31.75
CA ASP A 9 5.53 -11.05 32.28
C ASP A 9 6.59 -10.85 31.19
N GLU A 10 7.73 -10.24 31.56
CA GLU A 10 8.78 -9.83 30.63
C GLU A 10 9.36 -11.02 29.84
N ALA A 11 9.51 -12.17 30.51
CA ALA A 11 10.03 -13.39 29.91
C ALA A 11 9.05 -13.97 28.87
N GLU A 12 7.75 -13.87 29.12
CA GLU A 12 6.70 -14.31 28.19
C GLU A 12 6.59 -13.34 27.00
N ALA A 13 6.76 -12.03 27.24
CA ALA A 13 6.79 -11.02 26.19
C ALA A 13 7.97 -11.26 25.22
N GLN A 14 9.19 -11.51 25.73
CA GLN A 14 10.36 -11.83 24.91
C GLN A 14 10.17 -13.13 24.12
N ARG A 15 9.60 -14.16 24.74
CA ARG A 15 9.36 -15.46 24.10
C ARG A 15 8.38 -15.32 22.93
N ARG A 16 7.35 -14.49 23.08
CA ARG A 16 6.39 -14.18 22.00
C ARG A 16 7.02 -13.33 20.90
N LEU A 17 7.83 -12.33 21.25
CA LEU A 17 8.50 -11.47 20.28
C LEU A 17 9.51 -12.26 19.43
N ALA A 18 10.25 -13.20 20.02
CA ALA A 18 11.14 -14.10 19.29
C ALA A 18 10.38 -15.06 18.36
N ARG A 19 9.16 -15.47 18.73
CA ARG A 19 8.35 -16.44 17.96
C ARG A 19 7.55 -15.79 16.83
N HIS A 20 7.04 -14.59 17.04
CA HIS A 20 6.16 -13.89 16.11
C HIS A 20 6.86 -12.76 15.34
N GLY A 21 8.04 -12.34 15.79
CA GLY A 21 8.75 -11.19 15.25
C GLY A 21 8.13 -9.86 15.71
N PRO A 22 8.79 -8.74 15.39
CA PRO A 22 8.27 -7.41 15.68
C PRO A 22 6.98 -7.17 14.88
N ASN A 23 5.96 -6.60 15.53
CA ASN A 23 4.68 -6.24 14.89
C ASN A 23 4.82 -4.94 14.07
N ALA A 24 5.73 -4.94 13.09
CA ALA A 24 5.93 -3.85 12.16
C ALA A 24 5.24 -4.17 10.83
N ILE A 25 4.33 -3.31 10.39
CA ILE A 25 3.71 -3.44 9.06
C ILE A 25 4.78 -3.08 8.03
N ALA A 26 5.25 -4.05 7.25
CA ALA A 26 6.25 -3.82 6.20
C ALA A 26 5.81 -2.69 5.26
N ALA A 27 6.72 -1.75 4.96
CA ALA A 27 6.48 -0.77 3.91
C ALA A 27 6.34 -1.51 2.60
N LYS A 28 5.11 -1.57 2.07
CA LYS A 28 4.86 -2.03 0.72
C LYS A 28 5.70 -1.14 -0.18
N HIS A 29 6.62 -1.73 -0.95
CA HIS A 29 7.43 -0.98 -1.88
C HIS A 29 6.46 -0.21 -2.78
N SER A 30 6.53 1.13 -2.75
CA SER A 30 5.76 1.98 -3.62
C SER A 30 6.05 1.52 -5.04
N ARG A 31 5.06 0.90 -5.70
CA ARG A 31 5.22 0.54 -7.11
C ARG A 31 5.37 1.86 -7.85
N GLY A 32 6.53 2.06 -8.49
CA GLY A 32 6.78 3.28 -9.24
C GLY A 32 5.72 3.45 -10.33
N LEU A 33 5.46 4.69 -10.75
CA LEU A 33 4.51 4.99 -11.84
C LEU A 33 4.78 4.13 -13.08
N ILE A 34 6.06 3.86 -13.38
CA ILE A 34 6.49 3.00 -14.49
C ILE A 34 6.01 1.55 -14.32
N ASP A 35 6.08 1.00 -13.11
CA ASP A 35 5.63 -0.37 -12.83
C ASP A 35 4.11 -0.49 -12.93
N ILE A 36 3.38 0.53 -12.49
CA ILE A 36 1.92 0.60 -12.61
C ILE A 36 1.52 0.63 -14.09
N VAL A 37 2.12 1.54 -14.87
CA VAL A 37 1.84 1.64 -16.32
C VAL A 37 2.20 0.34 -17.04
N ARG A 38 3.33 -0.29 -16.71
CA ARG A 38 3.73 -1.56 -17.31
C ARG A 38 2.79 -2.71 -16.92
N GLY A 39 2.25 -2.69 -15.71
CA GLY A 39 1.20 -3.61 -15.27
C GLY A 39 -0.06 -3.46 -16.11
N ILE A 40 -0.54 -2.23 -16.27
CA ILE A 40 -1.74 -1.90 -17.05
C ILE A 40 -1.59 -2.32 -18.53
N LEU A 41 -0.43 -2.05 -19.14
CA LEU A 41 -0.15 -2.46 -20.53
C LEU A 41 -0.16 -3.98 -20.74
N ARG A 42 0.05 -4.77 -19.68
CA ARG A 42 -0.02 -6.24 -19.74
C ARG A 42 -1.41 -6.79 -19.50
N GLU A 43 -2.37 -5.96 -19.10
CA GLU A 43 -3.74 -6.42 -18.93
C GLU A 43 -4.42 -6.63 -20.28
N PRO A 44 -5.06 -7.80 -20.51
CA PRO A 44 -5.68 -8.13 -21.79
C PRO A 44 -6.77 -7.12 -22.20
N MET A 45 -7.46 -6.52 -21.22
CA MET A 45 -8.47 -5.50 -21.47
C MET A 45 -7.87 -4.21 -22.07
N PHE A 46 -6.68 -3.80 -21.62
CA PHE A 46 -6.04 -2.59 -22.12
C PHE A 46 -5.49 -2.78 -23.54
N LEU A 47 -4.99 -3.97 -23.84
CA LEU A 47 -4.57 -4.34 -25.20
C LEU A 47 -5.73 -4.32 -26.18
N LEU A 48 -6.91 -4.78 -25.77
CA LEU A 48 -8.14 -4.68 -26.58
C LEU A 48 -8.52 -3.22 -26.83
N LEU A 49 -8.38 -2.35 -25.81
CA LEU A 49 -8.64 -0.92 -25.95
C LEU A 49 -7.68 -0.26 -26.95
N LEU A 50 -6.39 -0.59 -26.89
CA LEU A 50 -5.38 -0.09 -27.85
C LEU A 50 -5.66 -0.58 -29.28
N ALA A 51 -6.06 -1.84 -29.44
CA ALA A 51 -6.45 -2.38 -30.74
C ALA A 51 -7.68 -1.66 -31.31
N ALA A 52 -8.70 -1.42 -30.48
CA ALA A 52 -9.90 -0.68 -30.88
C ALA A 52 -9.57 0.78 -31.24
N ALA A 53 -8.74 1.46 -30.44
CA ALA A 53 -8.29 2.82 -30.72
C ALA A 53 -7.51 2.90 -32.05
N GLY A 54 -6.63 1.92 -32.33
CA GLY A 54 -5.92 1.83 -33.60
C GLY A 54 -6.86 1.60 -34.78
N LEU A 55 -7.86 0.72 -34.63
CA LEU A 55 -8.87 0.47 -35.64
C LEU A 55 -9.69 1.74 -35.96
N TYR A 56 -10.05 2.50 -34.93
CA TYR A 56 -10.78 3.76 -35.08
C TYR A 56 -9.97 4.86 -35.77
N LEU A 57 -8.65 4.92 -35.51
CA LEU A 57 -7.75 5.81 -36.26
C LEU A 57 -7.73 5.48 -37.75
N VAL A 58 -7.75 4.18 -38.10
CA VAL A 58 -7.82 3.73 -39.50
C VAL A 58 -9.18 4.07 -40.13
N LEU A 59 -10.26 4.03 -39.35
CA LEU A 59 -11.59 4.49 -39.78
C LEU A 59 -11.68 6.02 -39.93
N GLY A 60 -10.73 6.78 -39.39
CA GLY A 60 -10.67 8.24 -39.52
C GLY A 60 -11.48 9.02 -38.47
N ASP A 61 -12.07 8.35 -37.47
CA ASP A 61 -12.77 9.02 -36.38
C ASP A 61 -11.81 9.36 -35.24
N ILE A 62 -11.27 10.57 -35.30
CA ILE A 62 -10.36 11.11 -34.28
C ILE A 62 -11.12 11.40 -32.96
N GLY A 63 -12.44 11.61 -33.03
CA GLY A 63 -13.27 11.92 -31.87
C GLY A 63 -13.34 10.74 -30.89
N GLU A 64 -13.60 9.55 -31.39
CA GLU A 64 -13.63 8.33 -30.56
C GLU A 64 -12.25 7.95 -30.03
N GLY A 65 -11.20 8.13 -30.83
CA GLY A 65 -9.81 7.94 -30.36
C GLY A 65 -9.44 8.86 -29.20
N LEU A 66 -9.83 10.13 -29.27
CA LEU A 66 -9.59 11.10 -28.21
C LEU A 66 -10.39 10.78 -26.94
N PHE A 67 -11.66 10.37 -27.08
CA PHE A 67 -12.51 9.98 -25.95
C PHE A 67 -11.95 8.76 -25.19
N MET A 68 -11.54 7.73 -25.93
CA MET A 68 -10.89 6.53 -25.37
C MET A 68 -9.59 6.88 -24.63
N THR A 69 -8.74 7.72 -25.23
CA THR A 69 -7.47 8.14 -24.64
C THR A 69 -7.69 8.97 -23.38
N ALA A 70 -8.62 9.92 -23.40
CA ALA A 70 -8.96 10.73 -22.23
C ALA A 70 -9.49 9.85 -21.08
N GLY A 71 -10.37 8.89 -21.38
CA GLY A 71 -10.86 7.92 -20.40
C GLY A 71 -9.73 7.11 -19.76
N ALA A 72 -8.81 6.58 -20.56
CA ALA A 72 -7.65 5.84 -20.06
C ALA A 72 -6.78 6.69 -19.13
N VAL A 73 -6.49 7.94 -19.49
CA VAL A 73 -5.71 8.87 -18.64
C VAL A 73 -6.42 9.13 -17.31
N VAL A 74 -7.73 9.38 -17.33
CA VAL A 74 -8.54 9.60 -16.12
C VAL A 74 -8.51 8.36 -15.22
N THR A 75 -8.70 7.16 -15.79
CA THR A 75 -8.67 5.91 -15.02
C THR A 75 -7.30 5.67 -14.39
N ILE A 76 -6.20 5.87 -15.13
CA ILE A 76 -4.83 5.74 -14.58
C ILE A 76 -4.63 6.75 -13.44
N GLY A 77 -5.05 8.00 -13.64
CA GLY A 77 -4.98 9.03 -12.61
C GLY A 77 -5.76 8.65 -11.34
N LEU A 78 -6.97 8.10 -11.49
CA LEU A 78 -7.77 7.62 -10.36
C LEU A 78 -7.08 6.48 -9.61
N VAL A 79 -6.52 5.50 -10.31
CA VAL A 79 -5.78 4.38 -9.69
C VAL A 79 -4.60 4.91 -8.88
N VAL A 80 -3.83 5.86 -9.42
CA VAL A 80 -2.70 6.47 -8.70
C VAL A 80 -3.18 7.22 -7.46
N LEU A 81 -4.25 8.01 -7.57
CA LEU A 81 -4.83 8.74 -6.43
C LEU A 81 -5.35 7.78 -5.35
N GLN A 82 -5.93 6.65 -5.74
CA GLN A 82 -6.39 5.60 -4.83
C GLN A 82 -5.23 4.93 -4.09
N GLU A 83 -4.13 4.65 -4.77
CA GLU A 83 -2.94 4.05 -4.14
C GLU A 83 -2.33 5.02 -3.12
N VAL A 84 -2.15 6.29 -3.48
CA VAL A 84 -1.61 7.33 -2.57
C VAL A 84 -2.52 7.53 -1.34
N ARG A 85 -3.84 7.50 -1.52
CA ARG A 85 -4.78 7.62 -0.40
C ARG A 85 -4.68 6.42 0.54
N SER A 86 -4.53 5.22 -0.01
CA SER A 86 -4.34 3.99 0.76
C SER A 86 -3.05 4.03 1.59
N GLU A 87 -1.94 4.46 0.98
CA GLU A 87 -0.67 4.63 1.67
C GLU A 87 -0.76 5.64 2.82
N ARG A 88 -1.47 6.77 2.63
CA ARG A 88 -1.68 7.77 3.68
C ARG A 88 -2.47 7.24 4.88
N ALA A 89 -3.48 6.40 4.64
CA ALA A 89 -4.26 5.79 5.73
C ALA A 89 -3.39 4.83 6.57
N LEU A 90 -2.56 4.02 5.90
CA LEU A 90 -1.58 3.16 6.57
C LEU A 90 -0.53 3.97 7.35
N ALA A 91 -0.05 5.09 6.80
CA ALA A 91 0.89 5.98 7.47
C ALA A 91 0.29 6.58 8.76
N ALA A 92 -0.97 7.06 8.71
CA ALA A 92 -1.65 7.61 9.89
C ALA A 92 -1.85 6.57 11.00
N LEU A 93 -2.12 5.31 10.63
CA LEU A 93 -2.20 4.21 11.60
C LEU A 93 -0.84 3.89 12.24
N ARG A 94 0.25 3.96 11.47
CA ARG A 94 1.62 3.80 12.00
C ARG A 94 1.96 4.89 13.02
N GLU A 95 1.65 6.14 12.71
CA GLU A 95 1.89 7.28 13.61
C GLU A 95 1.15 7.13 14.95
N LEU A 96 -0.06 6.58 14.95
CA LEU A 96 -0.80 6.27 16.17
C LEU A 96 -0.20 5.09 16.96
N ALA A 97 0.24 4.04 16.27
CA ALA A 97 0.89 2.88 16.90
C ALA A 97 2.21 3.28 17.59
N GLU A 98 2.97 4.20 17.00
CA GLU A 98 4.20 4.75 17.60
C GLU A 98 3.90 5.63 18.82
N ARG A 99 2.85 6.46 18.77
CA ARG A 99 2.44 7.32 19.90
C ARG A 99 1.88 6.54 21.09
N GLY A 100 1.27 5.37 20.88
CA GLY A 100 0.83 4.47 21.94
C GLY A 100 1.97 3.78 22.72
N CYS A 101 3.23 3.95 22.30
CA CYS A 101 4.39 3.25 22.84
C CYS A 101 5.16 4.02 23.94
N HIS A 102 4.58 5.09 24.52
CA HIS A 102 5.24 5.91 25.55
C HIS A 102 4.85 5.51 27.00
N GLY A 103 4.62 4.22 27.24
CA GLY A 103 4.26 3.73 28.57
C GLY A 103 5.03 2.47 28.91
N ASN A 104 6.28 2.61 29.39
CA ASN A 104 7.16 1.69 30.15
C ASN A 104 7.29 0.21 29.73
N PHE A 105 6.53 -0.30 28.76
CA PHE A 105 6.35 -1.71 28.46
C PHE A 105 7.15 -2.18 27.22
N TRP A 106 7.72 -1.25 26.44
CA TRP A 106 8.41 -1.53 25.18
C TRP A 106 9.93 -1.26 25.20
N ALA A 107 10.52 -1.01 26.38
CA ALA A 107 11.98 -0.84 26.51
C ALA A 107 12.78 -2.04 25.96
N VAL A 108 12.24 -3.25 26.11
CA VAL A 108 12.85 -4.50 25.61
C VAL A 108 12.97 -4.54 24.09
N ALA A 109 11.96 -4.04 23.37
CA ALA A 109 11.93 -4.07 21.92
C ALA A 109 12.69 -2.90 21.28
N CYS A 110 12.66 -1.71 21.90
CA CYS A 110 13.47 -0.57 21.45
C CYS A 110 14.97 -0.82 21.66
N GLY A 111 15.35 -1.47 22.78
CA GLY A 111 16.75 -1.80 23.09
C GLY A 111 17.40 -2.83 22.16
N LEU A 112 16.62 -3.70 21.49
CA LEU A 112 17.16 -4.68 20.52
C LEU A 112 17.37 -4.07 19.13
N SER A 113 16.57 -3.09 18.74
CA SER A 113 16.68 -2.36 17.46
C SER A 113 17.96 -1.51 17.38
N ALA A 114 18.41 -0.93 18.50
CA ALA A 114 19.61 -0.10 18.55
C ALA A 114 20.94 -0.89 18.47
N ARG A 115 20.89 -2.22 18.34
CA ARG A 115 22.08 -3.09 18.32
C ARG A 115 22.20 -3.91 17.02
N ALA A 116 21.33 -3.67 16.03
CA ALA A 116 21.35 -4.27 14.70
C ALA A 116 21.81 -3.27 13.64
#